data_AF-W1W529-F1
#
_entry.id   AF-W1W529-F1
#
_cell.length_a   1.000
_cell.length_b   1.000
_cell.length_c   1.000
_cell.angle_alpha   90.00
_cell.angle_beta   90.00
_cell.angle_gamma   90.00
#
_symmetry.space_group_name_H-M   'P 1'
#
loop_
_entity.id
_entity.type
_entity.pdbx_description
1 polymer ?
#
loop_
_entity_poly.entity_id
_entity_poly.type
_entity_poly.pdbx_seq_one_letter_code
_entity_poly.pdbx_strand_id
1 'polypeptide(L)'
;FLKMFIVLNAPVRGRYCAPMTQFASPVLHSLLDTDAYKLHMQQAVFHHYYDVHVAAEFRCRGDDLLGIYADAIREQIQAMQHLRLQDDEYQWLSALPFFKADYLNWLREFRFNPEQVTVSNDNGKLDIRLSGPWREVILWEVPLLAVISEMVHRYRSPQADVAQALDTLESKLVDFSALTAGLDMSRFHLMDFGTRRRFSREVQETIVKRLQQESWFVGTSNYDLARRLSLTPMGTQAHEWFQAHQQISPDLANSQRAAQWEHKHTNGSRRISKSVRILPTASELHLLPGWKNIPTNLALH
;
A
#
# COMPACT_ATOMS: atom_id res chain seq x y z
N PHE A 1 -7.44 -0.12 12.79
CA PHE A 1 -7.39 -0.01 11.30
C PHE A 1 -6.49 1.17 10.91
N LEU A 2 -5.36 0.90 10.25
CA LEU A 2 -4.35 1.91 9.89
C LEU A 2 -4.61 2.41 8.46
N LYS A 3 -4.64 3.73 8.25
CA LYS A 3 -4.81 4.33 6.91
C LYS A 3 -4.09 5.68 6.87
N MET A 4 -3.43 5.99 5.76
CA MET A 4 -2.83 7.30 5.51
C MET A 4 -3.82 8.17 4.74
N PHE A 5 -3.97 9.44 5.11
CA PHE A 5 -4.88 10.39 4.48
C PHE A 5 -4.17 11.70 4.16
N ILE A 6 -4.43 12.30 3.01
CA ILE A 6 -3.94 13.66 2.69
C ILE A 6 -4.75 14.68 3.49
N VAL A 7 -4.10 15.56 4.27
CA VAL A 7 -4.74 16.60 5.12
C VAL A 7 -3.91 17.90 5.12
N LEU A 8 -4.57 19.05 5.33
CA LEU A 8 -4.00 20.41 5.41
C LEU A 8 -3.98 20.96 6.86
N ASN A 9 -2.98 21.79 7.18
CA ASN A 9 -2.34 22.13 8.49
C ASN A 9 -3.15 22.73 9.68
N ALA A 10 -2.73 22.38 10.93
CA ALA A 10 -2.57 23.25 12.14
C ALA A 10 -1.64 22.60 13.22
N PRO A 11 -0.93 23.32 14.13
CA PRO A 11 0.14 22.74 14.99
C PRO A 11 -0.11 22.79 16.52
N VAL A 12 0.35 21.78 17.32
CA VAL A 12 0.61 21.87 18.80
C VAL A 12 1.69 20.84 19.27
N ARG A 13 2.37 21.11 20.41
CA ARG A 13 3.66 20.58 20.92
C ARG A 13 3.59 19.59 22.12
N GLY A 14 4.62 18.72 22.21
CA GLY A 14 5.38 18.25 23.42
C GLY A 14 4.92 16.95 24.13
N ARG A 15 5.70 16.09 24.83
CA ARG A 15 7.15 15.84 25.11
C ARG A 15 7.33 14.34 25.57
N TYR A 16 8.53 13.80 25.30
CA TYR A 16 9.30 12.56 25.61
C TYR A 16 8.96 11.49 26.69
N CYS A 17 9.41 10.23 26.44
CA CYS A 17 9.88 9.22 27.42
C CYS A 17 10.77 8.07 26.83
N ALA A 18 11.93 7.81 27.46
CA ALA A 18 12.90 6.67 27.58
C ALA A 18 13.20 5.64 26.43
N PRO A 19 14.45 5.12 26.30
CA PRO A 19 14.94 4.43 25.09
C PRO A 19 14.65 2.92 25.05
N MET A 20 14.20 2.45 23.88
CA MET A 20 13.90 1.04 23.57
C MET A 20 14.98 0.45 22.64
N THR A 21 16.01 -0.20 23.18
CA THR A 21 17.18 -0.69 22.42
C THR A 21 16.99 -2.07 21.73
N GLN A 22 15.77 -2.45 21.33
CA GLN A 22 15.49 -3.76 20.71
C GLN A 22 15.31 -3.75 19.19
N PHE A 23 15.45 -2.61 18.51
CA PHE A 23 15.11 -2.47 17.07
C PHE A 23 16.31 -2.14 16.17
N ALA A 24 17.52 -2.59 16.52
CA ALA A 24 18.73 -2.27 15.77
C ALA A 24 18.76 -2.82 14.32
N SER A 25 17.96 -3.84 14.01
CA SER A 25 17.88 -4.39 12.64
C SER A 25 16.73 -3.73 11.86
N PRO A 26 16.97 -3.27 10.62
CA PRO A 26 15.91 -2.81 9.73
C PRO A 26 14.87 -3.91 9.51
N VAL A 27 13.58 -3.54 9.57
CA VAL A 27 12.45 -4.42 9.23
C VAL A 27 12.33 -4.59 7.71
N LEU A 28 12.65 -3.54 6.96
CA LEU A 28 12.62 -3.54 5.50
C LEU A 28 14.03 -3.81 4.96
N HIS A 29 14.10 -4.69 3.95
CA HIS A 29 15.36 -5.11 3.35
C HIS A 29 15.45 -4.81 1.84
N SER A 30 14.33 -4.45 1.21
CA SER A 30 14.23 -4.21 -0.23
C SER A 30 13.31 -3.01 -0.49
N LEU A 31 13.61 -2.22 -1.53
CA LEU A 31 12.71 -1.18 -2.03
C LEU A 31 11.42 -1.79 -2.61
N LEU A 32 11.49 -3.04 -3.07
CA LEU A 32 10.38 -3.78 -3.66
C LEU A 32 9.46 -4.44 -2.63
N ASP A 33 9.76 -4.34 -1.33
CA ASP A 33 8.87 -4.78 -0.25
C ASP A 33 7.72 -3.77 -0.04
N THR A 34 6.92 -3.62 -1.09
CA THR A 34 5.80 -2.68 -1.23
C THR A 34 4.79 -3.23 -2.22
N ASP A 35 3.58 -2.67 -2.23
CA ASP A 35 2.53 -3.10 -3.14
C ASP A 35 2.74 -2.57 -4.56
N ALA A 36 2.51 -3.39 -5.58
CA ALA A 36 2.82 -3.10 -6.98
C ALA A 36 2.13 -1.85 -7.52
N TYR A 37 0.93 -1.55 -7.04
CA TYR A 37 0.21 -0.34 -7.45
C TYR A 37 0.97 0.95 -7.07
N LYS A 38 1.86 0.92 -6.07
CA LYS A 38 2.67 2.07 -5.67
C LYS A 38 3.67 2.47 -6.74
N LEU A 39 4.40 1.51 -7.30
CA LEU A 39 5.34 1.80 -8.41
C LEU A 39 4.59 2.15 -9.69
N HIS A 40 3.45 1.51 -9.99
CA HIS A 40 2.65 1.88 -11.16
C HIS A 40 2.13 3.32 -11.08
N MET A 41 1.66 3.76 -9.91
CA MET A 41 1.25 5.14 -9.71
C MET A 41 2.46 6.08 -9.65
N GLN A 42 3.57 5.69 -9.03
CA GLN A 42 4.78 6.50 -8.97
C GLN A 42 5.31 6.81 -10.37
N GLN A 43 5.32 5.85 -11.29
CA GLN A 43 5.67 6.11 -12.69
C GLN A 43 4.73 7.14 -13.33
N ALA A 44 3.41 7.01 -13.13
CA ALA A 44 2.46 7.98 -13.67
C ALA A 44 2.66 9.39 -13.06
N VAL A 45 2.92 9.47 -11.76
CA VAL A 45 3.26 10.73 -11.08
C VAL A 45 4.57 11.31 -11.62
N PHE A 46 5.58 10.48 -11.82
CA PHE A 46 6.87 10.89 -12.39
C PHE A 46 6.70 11.50 -13.79
N HIS A 47 5.89 10.90 -14.66
CA HIS A 47 5.71 11.40 -16.03
C HIS A 47 4.77 12.60 -16.14
N HIS A 48 3.74 12.71 -15.29
CA HIS A 48 2.65 13.67 -15.50
C HIS A 48 2.54 14.74 -14.41
N TYR A 49 3.01 14.44 -13.20
CA TYR A 49 2.81 15.26 -12.00
C TYR A 49 4.10 15.45 -11.22
N TYR A 50 5.21 15.59 -11.96
CA TYR A 50 6.56 15.59 -11.39
C TYR A 50 6.70 16.61 -10.25
N ASP A 51 6.20 17.84 -10.44
CA ASP A 51 6.35 18.95 -9.49
C ASP A 51 5.22 19.04 -8.44
N VAL A 52 4.24 18.13 -8.47
CA VAL A 52 3.12 18.15 -7.53
C VAL A 52 3.60 17.77 -6.13
N HIS A 53 3.23 18.58 -5.14
CA HIS A 53 3.49 18.31 -3.73
C HIS A 53 2.26 17.76 -3.03
N VAL A 54 2.48 16.86 -2.08
CA VAL A 54 1.43 16.24 -1.26
C VAL A 54 1.84 16.22 0.20
N ALA A 55 0.85 16.14 1.07
CA ALA A 55 1.02 15.79 2.46
C ALA A 55 0.17 14.56 2.77
N ALA A 56 0.58 13.73 3.72
CA ALA A 56 -0.21 12.59 4.18
C ALA A 56 -0.05 12.41 5.69
N GLU A 57 -1.09 11.94 6.35
CA GLU A 57 -1.14 11.72 7.80
C GLU A 57 -1.49 10.28 8.09
N PHE A 58 -0.74 9.69 9.00
CA PHE A 58 -1.07 8.42 9.61
C PHE A 58 -2.24 8.58 10.58
N ARG A 59 -3.22 7.68 10.51
CA ARG A 59 -4.27 7.58 11.52
C ARG A 59 -4.42 6.16 12.04
N CYS A 60 -4.28 6.00 13.35
CA CYS A 60 -4.77 4.82 14.06
C CYS A 60 -6.27 5.00 14.32
N ARG A 61 -7.12 4.16 13.73
CA ARG A 61 -8.59 4.23 13.90
C ARG A 61 -9.12 3.53 15.17
N GLY A 62 -8.26 2.94 15.98
CA GLY A 62 -8.64 2.33 17.25
C GLY A 62 -8.14 3.15 18.43
N ASP A 63 -8.48 2.72 19.64
CA ASP A 63 -8.04 3.37 20.89
C ASP A 63 -6.60 3.00 21.30
N ASP A 64 -5.86 2.38 20.39
CA ASP A 64 -4.48 1.96 20.61
C ASP A 64 -3.54 3.17 20.74
N LEU A 65 -2.91 3.28 21.91
CA LEU A 65 -1.87 4.27 22.21
C LEU A 65 -0.49 3.80 21.72
N LEU A 66 -0.25 4.00 20.42
CA LEU A 66 0.99 3.59 19.76
C LEU A 66 2.16 4.57 19.94
N GLY A 67 1.97 5.68 20.65
CA GLY A 67 2.98 6.73 20.82
C GLY A 67 4.25 6.25 21.53
N ILE A 68 4.17 5.15 22.29
CA ILE A 68 5.32 4.50 22.91
C ILE A 68 6.33 3.95 21.89
N TYR A 69 5.92 3.70 20.64
CA TYR A 69 6.79 3.18 19.58
C TYR A 69 7.45 4.29 18.75
N ALA A 70 7.18 5.56 19.03
CA ALA A 70 7.59 6.68 18.18
C ALA A 70 9.11 6.75 17.94
N ASP A 71 9.92 6.55 18.97
CA ASP A 71 11.38 6.62 18.86
C ASP A 71 11.94 5.51 17.97
N ALA A 72 11.51 4.27 18.19
CA ALA A 72 11.91 3.13 17.37
C ALA A 72 11.39 3.25 15.92
N ILE A 73 10.21 3.86 15.70
CA ILE A 73 9.70 4.13 14.35
C ILE A 73 10.61 5.15 13.65
N ARG A 74 11.09 6.19 14.36
CA ARG A 74 12.05 7.15 13.78
C ARG A 74 13.36 6.46 13.37
N GLU A 75 13.87 5.52 14.16
CA GLU A 75 15.05 4.73 13.79
C GLU A 75 14.83 3.94 12.50
N GLN A 76 13.67 3.29 12.35
CA GLN A 76 13.33 2.56 11.12
C GLN A 76 13.17 3.49 9.91
N ILE A 77 12.54 4.66 10.08
CA ILE A 77 12.45 5.69 9.03
C ILE A 77 13.85 6.15 8.61
N GLN A 78 14.75 6.37 9.56
CA GLN A 78 16.15 6.70 9.27
C GLN A 78 16.82 5.56 8.49
N ALA A 79 16.62 4.30 8.89
CA ALA A 79 17.20 3.16 8.18
C ALA A 79 16.69 3.03 6.73
N MET A 80 15.45 3.43 6.44
CA MET A 80 14.87 3.38 5.10
C MET A 80 15.63 4.23 4.07
N GLN A 81 16.39 5.25 4.48
CA GLN A 81 17.21 6.07 3.57
C GLN A 81 18.29 5.27 2.84
N HIS A 82 18.69 4.12 3.40
CA HIS A 82 19.69 3.22 2.83
C HIS A 82 19.11 2.20 1.85
N LEU A 83 17.78 2.09 1.76
CA LEU A 83 17.13 1.26 0.76
C LEU A 83 17.39 1.86 -0.63
N ARG A 84 17.81 0.99 -1.53
CA ARG A 84 18.03 1.29 -2.94
C ARG A 84 17.56 0.13 -3.79
N LEU A 85 17.13 0.42 -5.01
CA LEU A 85 16.86 -0.60 -6.00
C LEU A 85 18.18 -1.29 -6.36
N GLN A 86 18.27 -2.58 -6.09
CA GLN A 86 19.45 -3.38 -6.44
C GLN A 86 19.45 -3.73 -7.93
N ASP A 87 20.59 -4.18 -8.45
CA ASP A 87 20.74 -4.46 -9.89
C ASP A 87 19.86 -5.62 -10.36
N ASP A 88 19.69 -6.66 -9.54
CA ASP A 88 18.79 -7.79 -9.81
C ASP A 88 17.32 -7.36 -9.77
N GLU A 89 16.95 -6.48 -8.84
CA GLU A 89 15.62 -5.87 -8.75
C GLU A 89 15.32 -4.99 -9.97
N TYR A 90 16.29 -4.17 -10.41
CA TYR A 90 16.19 -3.34 -11.61
C TYR A 90 16.00 -4.19 -12.87
N GLN A 91 16.81 -5.23 -13.06
CA GLN A 91 16.68 -6.12 -14.21
C GLN A 91 15.33 -6.82 -14.23
N TRP A 92 14.87 -7.28 -13.06
CA TRP A 92 13.56 -7.91 -12.94
C TRP A 92 12.42 -6.95 -13.30
N LEU A 93 12.43 -5.71 -12.79
CA LEU A 93 11.44 -4.70 -13.19
C LEU A 93 11.51 -4.35 -14.68
N SER A 94 12.70 -4.30 -15.26
CA SER A 94 12.92 -3.99 -16.68
C SER A 94 12.36 -5.06 -17.63
N ALA A 95 12.29 -6.31 -17.16
CA ALA A 95 11.68 -7.41 -17.91
C ALA A 95 10.14 -7.35 -17.91
N LEU A 96 9.53 -6.56 -17.00
CA LEU A 96 8.09 -6.38 -16.97
C LEU A 96 7.64 -5.36 -18.04
N PRO A 97 6.52 -5.60 -18.73
CA PRO A 97 6.08 -4.74 -19.84
C PRO A 97 5.48 -3.39 -19.40
N PHE A 98 5.55 -3.05 -18.11
CA PHE A 98 4.84 -1.91 -17.52
C PHE A 98 5.73 -0.69 -17.31
N PHE A 99 7.05 -0.89 -17.17
CA PHE A 99 7.96 0.16 -16.75
C PHE A 99 8.76 0.75 -17.91
N LYS A 100 8.84 2.08 -17.95
CA LYS A 100 9.67 2.79 -18.90
C LYS A 100 11.09 2.95 -18.34
N ALA A 101 12.08 2.91 -19.23
CA ALA A 101 13.50 2.92 -18.84
C ALA A 101 13.92 4.21 -18.10
N ASP A 102 13.37 5.36 -18.49
CA ASP A 102 13.61 6.65 -17.84
C ASP A 102 13.17 6.64 -16.37
N TYR A 103 11.96 6.12 -16.10
CA TYR A 103 11.46 5.93 -14.75
C TYR A 103 12.31 4.94 -13.95
N LEU A 104 12.70 3.79 -14.53
CA LEU A 104 13.54 2.82 -13.81
C LEU A 104 14.93 3.37 -13.49
N ASN A 105 15.51 4.16 -14.38
CA ASN A 105 16.79 4.83 -14.13
C ASN A 105 16.66 5.83 -12.98
N TRP A 106 15.58 6.61 -12.96
CA TRP A 106 15.28 7.48 -11.82
C TRP A 106 15.06 6.70 -10.52
N LEU A 107 14.32 5.59 -10.56
CA LEU A 107 14.05 4.73 -9.40
C LEU A 107 15.32 4.08 -8.83
N ARG A 108 16.33 3.83 -9.67
CA ARG A 108 17.65 3.33 -9.25
C ARG A 108 18.39 4.33 -8.36
N GLU A 109 18.26 5.62 -8.68
CA GLU A 109 18.85 6.72 -7.90
C GLU A 109 17.98 7.14 -6.71
N PHE A 110 16.68 6.85 -6.74
CA PHE A 110 15.75 7.17 -5.66
C PHE A 110 16.23 6.66 -4.30
N ARG A 111 16.17 7.52 -3.29
CA ARG A 111 16.33 7.18 -1.88
C ARG A 111 15.19 7.82 -1.10
N PHE A 112 14.73 7.12 -0.06
CA PHE A 112 13.84 7.73 0.92
C PHE A 112 14.56 8.90 1.62
N ASN A 113 13.87 10.04 1.74
CA ASN A 113 14.36 11.19 2.51
C ASN A 113 13.63 11.26 3.86
N PRO A 114 14.27 10.87 4.99
CA PRO A 114 13.66 10.90 6.31
C PRO A 114 13.10 12.26 6.74
N GLU A 115 13.63 13.37 6.22
CA GLU A 115 13.13 14.72 6.52
C GLU A 115 11.69 14.95 6.03
N GLN A 116 11.22 14.12 5.10
CA GLN A 116 9.84 14.15 4.64
C GLN A 116 8.85 13.62 5.68
N VAL A 117 9.33 12.97 6.75
CA VAL A 117 8.49 12.28 7.74
C VAL A 117 8.71 12.84 9.15
N THR A 118 7.67 13.47 9.68
CA THR A 118 7.61 13.90 11.08
C THR A 118 6.86 12.86 11.89
N VAL A 119 7.48 12.40 12.98
CA VAL A 119 6.85 11.48 13.94
C VAL A 119 6.76 12.17 15.30
N SER A 120 5.58 12.14 15.90
CA SER A 120 5.32 12.67 17.25
C SER A 120 4.48 11.69 18.09
N ASN A 121 4.63 11.84 19.40
CA ASN A 121 3.77 11.20 20.39
C ASN A 121 2.97 12.33 21.08
N ASP A 122 1.67 12.36 20.83
CA ASP A 122 0.73 13.30 21.46
C ASP A 122 -0.16 12.53 22.45
N ASN A 123 0.15 12.65 23.74
CA ASN A 123 -0.61 12.00 24.83
C ASN A 123 -0.80 10.48 24.64
N GLY A 124 0.25 9.79 24.19
CA GLY A 124 0.23 8.35 23.90
C GLY A 124 -0.26 8.00 22.50
N LYS A 125 -0.78 8.97 21.72
CA LYS A 125 -1.18 8.75 20.33
C LYS A 125 0.01 8.98 19.41
N LEU A 126 0.24 8.01 18.52
CA LEU A 126 1.23 8.13 17.46
C LEU A 126 0.68 9.02 16.35
N ASP A 127 1.36 10.14 16.11
CA ASP A 127 1.11 11.04 14.99
C ASP A 127 2.28 10.95 14.02
N ILE A 128 1.99 10.67 12.75
CA ILE A 128 3.00 10.67 11.70
C ILE A 128 2.48 11.47 10.53
N ARG A 129 3.30 12.40 10.08
CA ARG A 129 3.01 13.23 8.94
C ARG A 129 4.12 13.15 7.90
N LEU A 130 3.71 13.06 6.65
CA LEU A 130 4.56 13.04 5.49
C LEU A 130 4.30 14.28 4.64
N SER A 131 5.33 14.87 4.06
CA SER A 131 5.19 16.02 3.15
C SER A 131 6.36 16.09 2.18
N GLY A 132 6.08 16.43 0.91
CA GLY A 132 7.12 16.54 -0.12
C GLY A 132 6.58 16.32 -1.54
N PRO A 133 7.48 16.18 -2.54
CA PRO A 133 7.10 15.84 -3.91
C PRO A 133 6.36 14.50 -3.96
N TRP A 134 5.23 14.44 -4.67
CA TRP A 134 4.38 13.25 -4.71
C TRP A 134 5.12 12.02 -5.24
N ARG A 135 5.96 12.20 -6.26
CA ARG A 135 6.81 11.15 -6.84
C ARG A 135 7.72 10.48 -5.80
N GLU A 136 8.06 11.17 -4.72
CA GLU A 136 8.88 10.65 -3.63
C GLU A 136 8.00 10.13 -2.48
N VAL A 137 7.04 10.95 -2.04
CA VAL A 137 6.22 10.66 -0.85
C VAL A 137 5.35 9.40 -1.02
N ILE A 138 4.93 9.09 -2.26
CA ILE A 138 4.03 7.98 -2.59
C ILE A 138 4.51 6.61 -2.09
N LEU A 139 5.83 6.38 -2.06
CA LEU A 139 6.41 5.10 -1.66
C LEU A 139 6.43 4.87 -0.16
N TRP A 140 6.24 5.89 0.68
CA TRP A 140 6.28 5.72 2.13
C TRP A 140 5.11 4.90 2.68
N GLU A 141 3.90 5.01 2.10
CA GLU A 141 2.67 4.48 2.72
C GLU A 141 2.79 3.00 3.10
N VAL A 142 3.12 2.14 2.14
CA VAL A 142 3.06 0.69 2.36
C VAL A 142 4.18 0.21 3.28
N PRO A 143 5.46 0.56 3.02
CA PRO A 143 6.55 0.09 3.86
C PRO A 143 6.47 0.66 5.28
N LEU A 144 6.10 1.93 5.46
CA LEU A 144 5.94 2.53 6.79
C LEU A 144 4.82 1.85 7.60
N LEU A 145 3.68 1.54 6.96
CA LEU A 145 2.61 0.80 7.64
C LEU A 145 3.03 -0.63 8.00
N ALA A 146 3.80 -1.31 7.14
CA ALA A 146 4.34 -2.64 7.42
C ALA A 146 5.31 -2.60 8.62
N VAL A 147 6.21 -1.61 8.66
CA VAL A 147 7.13 -1.37 9.80
C VAL A 147 6.37 -1.18 11.10
N ILE A 148 5.38 -0.26 11.11
CA ILE A 148 4.58 0.02 12.30
C ILE A 148 3.85 -1.24 12.76
N SER A 149 3.21 -1.96 11.83
CA SER A 149 2.49 -3.20 12.12
C SER A 149 3.40 -4.24 12.77
N GLU A 150 4.56 -4.50 12.15
CA GLU A 150 5.51 -5.50 12.62
C GLU A 150 6.12 -5.15 13.98
N MET A 151 6.48 -3.89 14.19
CA MET A 151 6.98 -3.43 15.50
C MET A 151 5.95 -3.61 16.61
N VAL A 152 4.69 -3.25 16.34
CA VAL A 152 3.60 -3.41 17.29
C VAL A 152 3.38 -4.90 17.62
N HIS A 153 3.41 -5.78 16.61
CA HIS A 153 3.23 -7.22 16.81
C HIS A 153 4.41 -7.87 17.54
N ARG A 154 5.66 -7.49 17.24
CA ARG A 154 6.84 -7.96 17.98
C ARG A 154 6.75 -7.63 19.48
N TYR A 155 6.17 -6.47 19.82
CA TYR A 155 5.99 -6.08 21.22
C TYR A 155 4.79 -6.76 21.89
N ARG A 156 3.63 -6.80 21.21
CA ARG A 156 2.37 -7.32 21.78
C ARG A 156 2.30 -8.84 21.81
N SER A 157 3.01 -9.50 20.91
CA SER A 157 2.92 -10.95 20.71
C SER A 157 4.32 -11.55 20.51
N PRO A 158 5.25 -11.39 21.47
CA PRO A 158 6.64 -11.80 21.32
C PRO A 158 6.82 -13.32 21.22
N GLN A 159 5.82 -14.10 21.65
CA GLN A 159 5.81 -15.56 21.58
C GLN A 159 5.07 -16.09 20.35
N ALA A 160 4.47 -15.20 19.53
CA ALA A 160 3.82 -15.62 18.31
C ALA A 160 4.86 -15.84 17.22
N ASP A 161 4.75 -16.97 16.54
CA ASP A 161 5.70 -17.40 15.54
C ASP A 161 5.04 -17.71 14.19
N VAL A 162 5.87 -18.07 13.22
CA VAL A 162 5.44 -18.41 11.86
C VAL A 162 4.60 -19.69 11.83
N ALA A 163 4.86 -20.65 12.73
CA ALA A 163 4.13 -21.92 12.78
C ALA A 163 2.67 -21.70 13.16
N GLN A 164 2.41 -20.88 14.19
CA GLN A 164 1.05 -20.53 14.60
C GLN A 164 0.25 -19.84 13.48
N ALA A 165 0.92 -18.97 12.71
CA ALA A 165 0.29 -18.32 11.56
C ALA A 165 -0.08 -19.32 10.46
N LEU A 166 0.79 -20.33 10.23
CA LEU A 166 0.54 -21.40 9.27
C LEU A 166 -0.59 -22.32 9.74
N ASP A 167 -0.61 -22.75 11.01
CA ASP A 167 -1.68 -23.58 11.58
C ASP A 167 -3.05 -22.90 11.45
N THR A 168 -3.08 -21.58 11.68
CA THR A 168 -4.29 -20.77 11.49
C THR A 168 -4.71 -20.73 10.02
N LEU A 169 -3.77 -20.66 9.09
CA LEU A 169 -4.05 -20.71 7.66
C LEU A 169 -4.60 -22.07 7.25
N GLU A 170 -3.96 -23.17 7.66
CA GLU A 170 -4.42 -24.53 7.34
C GLU A 170 -5.83 -24.78 7.85
N SER A 171 -6.13 -24.35 9.08
CA SER A 171 -7.48 -24.46 9.64
C SER A 171 -8.52 -23.76 8.75
N LYS A 172 -8.20 -22.54 8.27
CA LYS A 172 -9.07 -21.79 7.35
C LYS A 172 -9.20 -22.46 5.98
N LEU A 173 -8.15 -23.10 5.47
CA LEU A 173 -8.17 -23.82 4.19
C LEU A 173 -9.04 -25.08 4.30
N VAL A 174 -8.97 -25.80 5.43
CA VAL A 174 -9.87 -26.93 5.72
C VAL A 174 -11.33 -26.48 5.74
N ASP A 175 -11.63 -25.41 6.49
CA ASP A 175 -12.99 -24.86 6.55
C ASP A 175 -13.47 -24.39 5.17
N PHE A 176 -12.62 -23.68 4.42
CA PHE A 176 -12.93 -23.21 3.08
C PHE A 176 -13.19 -24.38 2.12
N SER A 177 -12.39 -25.44 2.18
CA SER A 177 -12.59 -26.64 1.37
C SER A 177 -13.89 -27.35 1.71
N ALA A 178 -14.29 -27.40 2.98
CA ALA A 178 -15.55 -27.98 3.39
C ALA A 178 -16.75 -27.16 2.90
N LEU A 179 -16.69 -25.82 3.01
CA LEU A 179 -17.75 -24.91 2.57
C LEU A 179 -17.90 -24.86 1.04
N THR A 180 -16.84 -25.13 0.31
CA THR A 180 -16.83 -25.08 -1.16
C THR A 180 -16.94 -26.45 -1.82
N ALA A 181 -17.12 -27.51 -1.02
CA ALA A 181 -17.29 -28.87 -1.52
C ALA A 181 -18.48 -28.96 -2.48
N GLY A 182 -18.22 -29.40 -3.72
CA GLY A 182 -19.23 -29.53 -4.77
C GLY A 182 -19.57 -28.24 -5.53
N LEU A 183 -18.91 -27.11 -5.24
CA LEU A 183 -19.05 -25.87 -6.01
C LEU A 183 -18.06 -25.84 -7.19
N ASP A 184 -18.47 -25.18 -8.28
CA ASP A 184 -17.55 -24.85 -9.37
C ASP A 184 -16.64 -23.69 -8.97
N MET A 185 -15.38 -24.01 -8.68
CA MET A 185 -14.35 -23.06 -8.27
C MET A 185 -13.52 -22.51 -9.44
N SER A 186 -13.87 -22.84 -10.70
CA SER A 186 -13.10 -22.43 -11.89
C SER A 186 -12.95 -20.93 -12.08
N ARG A 187 -13.84 -20.14 -11.47
CA ARG A 187 -13.84 -18.66 -11.50
C ARG A 187 -13.38 -18.01 -10.21
N PHE A 188 -13.04 -18.80 -9.20
CA PHE A 188 -12.53 -18.27 -7.94
C PHE A 188 -11.04 -17.97 -8.07
N HIS A 189 -10.66 -16.74 -7.71
CA HIS A 189 -9.28 -16.29 -7.75
C HIS A 189 -8.95 -15.52 -6.48
N LEU A 190 -7.91 -15.95 -5.76
CA LEU A 190 -7.37 -15.23 -4.60
C LEU A 190 -6.04 -14.59 -4.95
N MET A 191 -5.84 -13.37 -4.48
CA MET A 191 -4.54 -12.70 -4.52
C MET A 191 -4.18 -12.16 -3.13
N ASP A 192 -2.90 -12.16 -2.81
CA ASP A 192 -2.39 -11.52 -1.59
C ASP A 192 -2.36 -9.98 -1.75
N PHE A 193 -2.93 -9.28 -0.76
CA PHE A 193 -2.92 -7.82 -0.60
C PHE A 193 -2.59 -7.42 0.85
N GLY A 194 -1.82 -8.27 1.55
CA GLY A 194 -1.61 -8.22 3.00
C GLY A 194 -0.48 -7.30 3.48
N THR A 195 0.39 -6.80 2.60
CA THR A 195 1.68 -6.15 2.96
C THR A 195 1.56 -5.10 4.06
N ARG A 196 0.65 -4.13 3.91
CA ARG A 196 0.51 -2.96 4.80
C ARG A 196 0.21 -3.28 6.27
N ARG A 197 -0.32 -4.47 6.56
CA ARG A 197 -0.81 -4.85 7.90
C ARG A 197 -0.40 -6.28 8.25
N ARG A 198 0.68 -6.76 7.64
CA ARG A 198 1.22 -8.08 7.95
C ARG A 198 1.67 -8.14 9.41
N PHE A 199 1.62 -9.33 9.98
CA PHE A 199 2.19 -9.59 11.31
C PHE A 199 3.70 -9.38 11.30
N SER A 200 4.38 -10.03 10.36
CA SER A 200 5.76 -9.77 9.99
C SER A 200 5.99 -10.09 8.51
N ARG A 201 7.14 -9.68 7.99
CA ARG A 201 7.61 -10.09 6.66
C ARG A 201 7.64 -11.61 6.49
N GLU A 202 8.20 -12.31 7.47
CA GLU A 202 8.36 -13.77 7.45
C GLU A 202 7.00 -14.47 7.47
N VAL A 203 6.04 -13.96 8.24
CA VAL A 203 4.67 -14.49 8.25
C VAL A 203 3.98 -14.30 6.89
N GLN A 204 4.09 -13.12 6.27
CA GLN A 204 3.51 -12.89 4.94
C GLN A 204 4.14 -13.83 3.91
N GLU A 205 5.46 -13.97 3.91
CA GLU A 205 6.15 -14.87 2.98
C GLU A 205 5.69 -16.32 3.13
N THR A 206 5.58 -16.83 4.37
CA THR A 206 5.14 -18.21 4.63
C THR A 206 3.70 -18.43 4.16
N ILE A 207 2.79 -17.49 4.46
CA ILE A 207 1.40 -17.57 4.02
C ILE A 207 1.32 -17.59 2.49
N VAL A 208 2.06 -16.70 1.80
CA VAL A 208 2.06 -16.63 0.34
C VAL A 208 2.64 -17.90 -0.29
N LYS A 209 3.74 -18.45 0.26
CA LYS A 209 4.31 -19.73 -0.21
C LYS A 209 3.31 -20.88 -0.08
N ARG A 210 2.53 -20.92 1.01
CA ARG A 210 1.52 -21.96 1.18
C ARG A 210 0.35 -21.79 0.22
N LEU A 211 -0.16 -20.57 0.09
CA LEU A 211 -1.26 -20.25 -0.84
C LEU A 211 -0.88 -20.49 -2.31
N GLN A 212 0.40 -20.34 -2.69
CA GLN A 212 0.89 -20.66 -4.04
C GLN A 212 0.65 -22.11 -4.47
N GLN A 213 0.41 -23.03 -3.52
CA GLN A 213 0.09 -24.43 -3.81
C GLN A 213 -1.37 -24.62 -4.23
N GLU A 214 -2.23 -23.62 -4.02
CA GLU A 214 -3.65 -23.67 -4.36
C GLU A 214 -3.88 -23.19 -5.80
N SER A 215 -4.67 -23.94 -6.58
CA SER A 215 -4.89 -23.66 -8.01
C SER A 215 -5.60 -22.34 -8.29
N TRP A 216 -6.35 -21.82 -7.31
CA TRP A 216 -7.07 -20.56 -7.39
C TRP A 216 -6.23 -19.35 -6.92
N PHE A 217 -5.01 -19.55 -6.42
CA PHE A 217 -4.14 -18.44 -6.05
C PHE A 217 -3.44 -17.86 -7.29
N VAL A 218 -3.66 -16.57 -7.55
CA VAL A 218 -3.24 -15.94 -8.82
C VAL A 218 -2.04 -15.00 -8.70
N GLY A 219 -1.63 -14.64 -7.48
CA GLY A 219 -0.47 -13.78 -7.26
C GLY A 219 -0.52 -12.94 -5.99
N THR A 220 0.41 -11.99 -5.89
CA THR A 220 0.58 -11.10 -4.73
C THR A 220 0.78 -9.67 -5.19
N SER A 221 0.34 -8.70 -4.38
CA SER A 221 0.68 -7.30 -4.59
C SER A 221 2.12 -6.97 -4.21
N ASN A 222 2.77 -7.74 -3.36
CA ASN A 222 4.11 -7.42 -2.88
C ASN A 222 5.14 -7.71 -3.99
N TYR A 223 5.87 -6.67 -4.42
CA TYR A 223 6.80 -6.81 -5.55
C TYR A 223 8.01 -7.69 -5.23
N ASP A 224 8.54 -7.63 -4.01
CA ASP A 224 9.64 -8.48 -3.56
C ASP A 224 9.22 -9.96 -3.51
N LEU A 225 8.04 -10.28 -2.97
CA LEU A 225 7.51 -11.64 -2.98
C LEU A 225 7.21 -12.12 -4.41
N ALA A 226 6.63 -11.26 -5.26
CA ALA A 226 6.37 -11.59 -6.66
C ALA A 226 7.66 -12.01 -7.39
N ARG A 227 8.74 -11.25 -7.18
CA ARG A 227 10.06 -11.54 -7.74
C ARG A 227 10.66 -12.82 -7.18
N ARG A 228 10.77 -12.94 -5.84
CA ARG A 228 11.46 -14.07 -5.19
C ARG A 228 10.73 -15.40 -5.33
N LEU A 229 9.40 -15.39 -5.45
CA LEU A 229 8.57 -16.58 -5.56
C LEU A 229 8.05 -16.84 -6.98
N SER A 230 8.51 -16.05 -7.97
CA SER A 230 8.06 -16.13 -9.37
C SER A 230 6.53 -16.07 -9.52
N LEU A 231 5.89 -15.18 -8.77
CA LEU A 231 4.44 -14.96 -8.82
C LEU A 231 4.09 -13.75 -9.70
N THR A 232 2.85 -13.72 -10.19
CA THR A 232 2.34 -12.55 -10.91
C THR A 232 2.19 -11.36 -9.95
N PRO A 233 2.81 -10.19 -10.25
CA PRO A 233 2.61 -8.98 -9.46
C PRO A 233 1.23 -8.38 -9.74
N MET A 234 0.42 -8.24 -8.68
CA MET A 234 -0.97 -7.80 -8.75
C MET A 234 -1.12 -6.36 -8.25
N GLY A 235 -1.66 -5.48 -9.08
CA GLY A 235 -1.83 -4.08 -8.71
C GLY A 235 -2.72 -3.34 -9.69
N THR A 236 -3.60 -2.50 -9.16
CA THR A 236 -4.46 -1.61 -9.95
C THR A 236 -4.11 -0.17 -9.60
N GLN A 237 -5.06 0.58 -9.04
CA GLN A 237 -4.87 1.94 -8.53
C GLN A 237 -5.33 2.02 -7.08
N ALA A 238 -4.89 3.06 -6.37
CA ALA A 238 -5.42 3.40 -5.07
C ALA A 238 -6.22 4.69 -5.11
N HIS A 239 -6.88 4.97 -3.98
CA HIS A 239 -7.75 6.14 -3.84
C HIS A 239 -6.96 7.44 -3.92
N GLU A 240 -5.67 7.44 -3.54
CA GLU A 240 -4.83 8.64 -3.59
C GLU A 240 -4.75 9.26 -4.98
N TRP A 241 -4.77 8.44 -6.04
CA TRP A 241 -4.74 8.91 -7.42
C TRP A 241 -5.92 9.84 -7.71
N PHE A 242 -7.12 9.36 -7.38
CA PHE A 242 -8.36 10.11 -7.59
C PHE A 242 -8.48 11.29 -6.62
N GLN A 243 -7.96 11.18 -5.39
CA GLN A 243 -7.93 12.30 -4.43
C GLN A 243 -7.02 13.43 -4.91
N ALA A 244 -5.83 13.12 -5.43
CA ALA A 244 -4.93 14.13 -5.99
C ALA A 244 -5.60 14.86 -7.16
N HIS A 245 -6.33 14.15 -8.02
CA HIS A 245 -7.04 14.74 -9.16
C HIS A 245 -8.15 15.71 -8.77
N GLN A 246 -8.62 15.71 -7.52
CA GLN A 246 -9.57 16.73 -7.03
C GLN A 246 -8.94 18.12 -6.94
N GLN A 247 -7.62 18.21 -6.85
CA GLN A 247 -6.87 19.47 -6.80
C GLN A 247 -6.04 19.71 -8.07
N ILE A 248 -5.73 18.66 -8.84
CA ILE A 248 -5.03 18.78 -10.13
C ILE A 248 -5.99 19.16 -11.26
N SER A 249 -7.22 18.61 -11.25
CA SER A 249 -8.20 18.91 -12.30
C SER A 249 -8.69 20.35 -12.18
N PRO A 250 -8.75 21.12 -13.28
CA PRO A 250 -9.34 22.47 -13.28
C PRO A 250 -10.80 22.49 -12.82
N ASP A 251 -11.52 21.38 -13.04
CA ASP A 251 -12.89 21.19 -12.60
C ASP A 251 -13.00 19.95 -11.71
N LEU A 252 -13.47 20.16 -10.47
CA LEU A 252 -13.68 19.11 -9.49
C LEU A 252 -14.68 18.06 -9.98
N ALA A 253 -15.72 18.47 -10.73
CA ALA A 253 -16.73 17.55 -11.27
C ALA A 253 -16.13 16.55 -12.29
N ASN A 254 -15.01 16.92 -12.91
CA ASN A 254 -14.33 16.10 -13.92
C ASN A 254 -13.10 15.37 -13.39
N SER A 255 -12.72 15.58 -12.13
CA SER A 255 -11.52 15.00 -11.50
C SER A 255 -11.41 13.49 -11.68
N GLN A 256 -12.51 12.75 -11.50
CA GLN A 256 -12.50 11.30 -11.67
C GLN A 256 -12.32 10.86 -13.12
N ARG A 257 -12.90 11.59 -14.07
CA ARG A 257 -12.75 11.29 -15.51
C ARG A 257 -11.32 11.56 -15.97
N ALA A 258 -10.75 12.68 -15.52
CA ALA A 258 -9.34 13.00 -15.76
C ALA A 258 -8.42 11.90 -15.23
N ALA A 259 -8.63 11.47 -13.98
CA ALA A 259 -7.87 10.38 -13.36
C ALA A 259 -7.94 9.05 -14.13
N GLN A 260 -9.14 8.69 -14.62
CA GLN A 260 -9.33 7.46 -15.41
C GLN A 260 -8.70 7.55 -16.81
N TRP A 261 -8.82 8.72 -17.46
CA TRP A 261 -8.25 8.95 -18.78
C TRP A 261 -6.73 8.83 -18.73
N GLU A 262 -6.09 9.50 -17.78
CA GLU A 262 -4.64 9.51 -17.65
C GLU A 262 -4.10 8.10 -17.39
N HIS A 263 -4.76 7.32 -16.52
CA HIS A 263 -4.35 5.96 -16.22
C HIS A 263 -4.34 5.03 -17.44
N LYS A 264 -5.36 5.14 -18.30
CA LYS A 264 -5.47 4.30 -19.51
C LYS A 264 -4.34 4.56 -20.49
N HIS A 265 -3.83 5.79 -20.54
CA HIS A 265 -2.79 6.22 -21.48
C HIS A 265 -1.37 6.05 -20.92
N THR A 266 -1.19 5.99 -19.60
CA THR A 266 0.12 5.76 -18.95
C THR A 266 0.52 4.30 -18.85
N ASN A 267 -0.43 3.37 -18.62
CA ASN A 267 -0.12 1.99 -18.22
C ASN A 267 -0.46 0.91 -19.27
N GLY A 268 -0.78 1.30 -20.50
CA GLY A 268 -1.13 0.38 -21.59
C GLY A 268 -2.51 -0.28 -21.42
N SER A 269 -3.19 -0.55 -22.53
CA SER A 269 -4.62 -0.88 -22.59
C SER A 269 -5.09 -2.22 -22.00
N ARG A 270 -4.26 -2.96 -21.22
CA ARG A 270 -4.60 -4.31 -20.72
C ARG A 270 -4.62 -4.44 -19.19
N ARG A 271 -5.20 -3.48 -18.46
CA ARG A 271 -5.39 -3.65 -17.01
C ARG A 271 -6.75 -3.22 -16.50
N ILE A 272 -7.18 -3.95 -15.48
CA ILE A 272 -8.41 -3.77 -14.71
C ILE A 272 -8.40 -2.35 -14.14
N SER A 273 -9.18 -1.44 -14.75
CA SER A 273 -9.54 -0.21 -14.07
C SER A 273 -10.35 -0.61 -12.84
N LYS A 274 -9.85 -0.33 -11.64
CA LYS A 274 -10.78 -0.25 -10.52
C LYS A 274 -11.80 0.83 -10.89
N SER A 275 -13.08 0.51 -10.77
CA SER A 275 -14.09 1.51 -10.44
C SER A 275 -13.76 2.00 -9.02
N VAL A 276 -12.74 2.85 -8.88
CA VAL A 276 -12.38 3.46 -7.60
C VAL A 276 -13.44 4.52 -7.31
N ARG A 277 -14.37 4.14 -6.43
CA ARG A 277 -15.47 4.99 -5.98
C ARG A 277 -14.98 5.92 -4.87
N ILE A 278 -14.84 7.21 -5.17
CA ILE A 278 -14.53 8.26 -4.17
C ILE A 278 -15.74 9.15 -3.87
N LEU A 279 -16.69 9.28 -4.81
CA LEU A 279 -17.95 10.02 -4.62
C LEU A 279 -19.15 9.05 -4.55
N PRO A 280 -20.24 9.41 -3.85
CA PRO A 280 -21.44 8.57 -3.74
C PRO A 280 -22.13 8.35 -5.10
N THR A 281 -22.76 7.18 -5.25
CA THR A 281 -23.40 6.63 -6.47
C THR A 281 -24.36 7.58 -7.19
N ALA A 282 -25.03 8.49 -6.47
CA ALA A 282 -25.98 9.42 -7.05
C ALA A 282 -25.33 10.46 -8.01
N SER A 283 -24.05 10.77 -7.82
CA SER A 283 -23.34 11.75 -8.64
C SER A 283 -22.87 11.21 -10.01
N GLU A 284 -22.74 9.89 -10.16
CA GLU A 284 -22.26 9.26 -11.40
C GLU A 284 -23.37 8.95 -12.42
N LEU A 285 -24.60 8.66 -11.97
CA LEU A 285 -25.74 8.38 -12.86
C LEU A 285 -26.06 9.56 -13.80
N HIS A 286 -25.69 10.79 -13.40
CA HIS A 286 -25.87 11.98 -14.22
C HIS A 286 -24.68 12.29 -15.16
N LEU A 287 -23.53 11.61 -14.99
CA LEU A 287 -22.28 11.93 -15.71
C LEU A 287 -21.86 10.87 -16.74
N LEU A 288 -22.55 9.73 -16.80
CA LEU A 288 -22.37 8.71 -17.83
C LEU A 288 -23.46 8.84 -18.91
N PRO A 289 -23.11 9.16 -20.18
CA PRO A 289 -24.10 9.13 -21.26
C PRO A 289 -24.49 7.67 -21.52
N GLY A 290 -25.72 7.30 -21.13
CA GLY A 290 -26.33 6.00 -21.45
C GLY A 290 -27.05 5.27 -20.32
N TRP A 291 -26.96 5.76 -19.07
CA TRP A 291 -27.58 5.10 -17.91
C TRP A 291 -28.76 5.93 -17.35
N LYS A 292 -29.76 6.20 -18.20
CA LYS A 292 -31.06 6.70 -17.73
C LYS A 292 -31.98 5.49 -17.52
N ASN A 293 -32.47 5.30 -16.29
CA ASN A 293 -33.51 4.36 -15.85
C ASN A 293 -33.05 3.06 -15.16
N ILE A 294 -32.43 3.18 -13.98
CA ILE A 294 -32.48 2.10 -12.98
C ILE A 294 -33.03 2.70 -11.67
N PRO A 295 -34.09 2.13 -11.06
CA PRO A 295 -34.70 2.69 -9.86
C PRO A 295 -33.73 2.71 -8.68
N THR A 296 -33.62 3.86 -8.03
CA THR A 296 -32.94 4.06 -6.75
C THR A 296 -33.74 3.40 -5.63
N ASN A 297 -33.52 2.11 -5.39
CA ASN A 297 -33.85 1.49 -4.11
C ASN A 297 -33.08 0.17 -3.98
N LEU A 298 -31.86 0.24 -3.43
CA LEU A 298 -31.19 -0.83 -2.67
C LEU A 298 -29.75 -0.37 -2.40
N ALA A 299 -29.60 0.47 -1.38
CA ALA A 299 -28.31 0.80 -0.80
C ALA A 299 -28.50 0.89 0.71
N LEU A 300 -28.38 -0.24 1.41
CA LEU A 300 -28.05 -0.37 2.83
C LEU A 300 -27.86 -1.87 3.10
N HIS A 301 -26.62 -2.34 2.96
CA HIS A 301 -25.93 -3.31 3.83
C HIS A 301 -24.49 -3.48 3.36
#